data_AF-A0A5B6WBX3-F1
#
_entry.id   AF-A0A5B6WBX3-F1
#
_cell.length_a   1.000
_cell.length_b   1.000
_cell.length_c   1.000
_cell.angle_alpha   90.00
_cell.angle_beta   90.00
_cell.angle_gamma   90.00
#
_symmetry.space_group_name_H-M   'P 1'
#
loop_
_entity.id
_entity.type
_entity.pdbx_description
1 polymer ?
#
loop_
_entity_poly.entity_id
_entity_poly.type
_entity_poly.pdbx_seq_one_letter_code
_entity_poly.pdbx_strand_id
1 'polypeptide(L)'
;MHLNCYGRNTDGFFVYGCYSYGIQHSKSLFDQPRKFIIGSIDGLVCLRCFLKKDDRLRIHICNPSTREIMEPPQCHHNRNDLFVATGFGFCHKSNDYKVVQISYRRDSPSSKVQVQVYSLNMNSWKTIKMENPSLWALSP
;
A
#
# COMPACT_ATOMS: atom_id res chain seq x y z
N MET A 1 -0.10 -5.74 32.39
CA MET A 1 1.08 -6.09 31.56
C MET A 1 1.39 -4.88 30.70
N HIS A 2 2.45 -4.15 31.03
CA HIS A 2 2.81 -2.88 30.39
C HIS A 2 3.76 -3.18 29.22
N LEU A 3 3.29 -2.99 27.99
CA LEU A 3 4.13 -3.06 26.80
C LEU A 3 4.54 -1.64 26.41
N ASN A 4 5.83 -1.36 26.57
CA ASN A 4 6.47 -0.12 26.13
C ASN A 4 6.44 -0.06 24.60
N CYS A 5 5.40 0.55 24.05
CA CYS A 5 5.35 0.99 22.66
C CYS A 5 6.28 2.20 22.48
N TYR A 6 7.51 1.95 22.06
CA TYR A 6 8.33 2.98 21.40
C TYR A 6 7.70 3.29 20.04
N GLY A 7 6.72 4.17 20.08
CA GLY A 7 5.91 4.57 18.93
C GLY A 7 4.69 5.38 19.39
N ARG A 8 4.92 6.36 20.26
CA ARG A 8 3.88 7.33 20.62
C ARG A 8 3.73 8.30 19.43
N ASN A 9 2.84 7.98 18.49
CA ASN A 9 2.27 9.00 17.62
C ASN A 9 0.88 8.58 17.14
N THR A 10 -0.12 9.31 17.58
CA THR A 10 -1.56 9.02 17.47
C THR A 10 -2.16 9.35 16.11
N ASP A 11 -1.38 9.78 15.11
CA ASP A 11 -1.94 10.29 13.86
C ASP A 11 -0.99 10.00 12.68
N GLY A 12 -1.03 8.80 12.11
CA GLY A 12 -0.22 8.57 10.91
C GLY A 12 -0.31 7.17 10.30
N PHE A 13 -0.61 7.14 9.00
CA PHE A 13 -0.36 5.97 8.17
C PHE A 13 1.16 5.80 7.99
N PHE A 14 1.72 4.64 8.35
CA PHE A 14 3.09 4.32 7.94
C PHE A 14 3.08 3.97 6.45
N VAL A 15 3.51 4.93 5.63
CA VAL A 15 3.82 4.68 4.22
C VAL A 15 5.24 4.13 4.16
N TYR A 16 5.37 2.83 3.98
CA TYR A 16 6.67 2.25 3.69
C TYR A 16 7.00 2.58 2.23
N GLY A 17 7.96 3.49 2.05
CA GLY A 17 8.58 3.73 0.75
C GLY A 17 9.25 2.44 0.31
N CYS A 18 8.71 1.81 -0.73
CA CYS A 18 9.38 0.67 -1.33
C CYS A 18 10.32 1.20 -2.40
N TYR A 19 11.56 1.51 -2.02
CA TYR A 19 12.63 1.67 -3.00
C TYR A 19 12.93 0.29 -3.59
N SER A 20 12.16 -0.12 -4.60
CA SER A 20 12.51 -1.28 -5.41
C SER A 20 13.61 -0.91 -6.41
N TYR A 21 14.80 -0.56 -5.91
CA TYR A 21 16.02 -0.80 -6.67
C TYR A 21 16.42 -2.26 -6.43
N GLY A 22 16.49 -3.02 -7.51
CA GLY A 22 16.64 -4.46 -7.47
C GLY A 22 17.84 -4.90 -6.63
N ILE A 23 17.59 -5.74 -5.62
CA ILE A 23 18.58 -6.73 -5.23
C ILE A 23 18.42 -7.91 -6.17
N GLN A 24 19.19 -7.87 -7.24
CA GLN A 24 19.34 -8.94 -8.22
C GLN A 24 20.45 -9.90 -7.80
N HIS A 25 20.49 -10.35 -6.54
CA HIS A 25 21.50 -11.31 -6.10
C HIS A 25 20.90 -12.40 -5.20
N SER A 26 20.23 -13.35 -5.83
CA SER A 26 20.59 -14.76 -5.77
C SER A 26 19.55 -15.55 -6.58
N LYS A 27 20.03 -16.40 -7.49
CA LYS A 27 19.20 -17.46 -8.08
C LYS A 27 18.87 -18.44 -6.95
N SER A 28 17.85 -18.13 -6.17
CA SER A 28 17.28 -19.06 -5.20
C SER A 28 16.46 -20.10 -5.96
N LEU A 29 16.77 -21.38 -5.73
CA LEU A 29 16.16 -22.58 -6.32
C LEU A 29 14.68 -22.79 -5.95
N PHE A 30 14.02 -21.80 -5.34
CA PHE A 30 12.63 -21.87 -4.95
C PHE A 30 11.82 -20.92 -5.82
N ASP A 31 10.94 -21.49 -6.66
CA ASP A 31 9.96 -20.78 -7.47
C ASP A 31 8.83 -20.19 -6.62
N GLN A 32 9.19 -19.38 -5.62
CA GLN A 32 8.23 -18.83 -4.67
C GLN A 32 7.92 -17.35 -4.94
N PRO A 33 6.66 -16.93 -4.72
CA PRO A 33 6.27 -15.54 -4.83
C PRO A 33 7.02 -14.68 -3.83
N ARG A 34 7.52 -13.51 -4.27
CA ARG A 34 8.14 -12.54 -3.37
C ARG A 34 7.04 -11.89 -2.53
N LYS A 35 7.07 -12.14 -1.22
CA LYS A 35 6.15 -11.54 -0.24
C LYS A 35 6.90 -10.53 0.62
N PHE A 36 6.33 -9.34 0.79
CA PHE A 36 6.87 -8.27 1.62
C PHE A 36 5.84 -7.87 2.67
N ILE A 37 6.27 -7.68 3.92
CA ILE A 37 5.41 -7.09 4.95
C ILE A 37 5.34 -5.59 4.67
N ILE A 38 4.13 -5.07 4.50
CA ILE A 38 3.88 -3.62 4.41
C ILE A 38 3.86 -3.04 5.81
N GLY A 39 3.19 -3.69 6.75
CA GLY A 39 3.09 -3.20 8.13
C GLY A 39 2.13 -4.03 8.96
N SER A 40 2.08 -3.74 10.26
CA SER A 40 1.16 -4.39 11.20
C SER A 40 0.54 -3.37 12.13
N ILE A 41 -0.75 -3.54 12.43
CA ILE A 41 -1.48 -2.71 13.39
C ILE A 41 -2.63 -3.54 13.98
N ASP A 42 -2.88 -3.42 15.28
CA ASP A 42 -3.98 -4.10 15.99
C ASP A 42 -4.08 -5.62 15.74
N GLY A 43 -2.91 -6.29 15.65
CA GLY A 43 -2.82 -7.73 15.38
C GLY A 43 -3.04 -8.13 13.92
N LEU A 44 -3.42 -7.18 13.05
CA LEU A 44 -3.49 -7.37 11.61
C LEU A 44 -2.12 -7.11 10.97
N VAL A 45 -1.78 -7.92 9.97
CA VAL A 45 -0.57 -7.79 9.16
C VAL A 45 -0.98 -7.60 7.70
N CYS A 46 -0.44 -6.58 7.05
CA CYS A 46 -0.62 -6.34 5.63
C CYS A 46 0.62 -6.80 4.86
N LEU A 47 0.39 -7.62 3.84
CA LEU A 47 1.38 -8.27 3.00
C LEU A 47 1.19 -7.86 1.55
N ARG A 48 2.32 -7.73 0.85
CA ARG A 48 2.41 -7.46 -0.59
C ARG A 48 3.04 -8.65 -1.29
N CYS A 49 2.35 -9.22 -2.27
CA CYS A 49 2.80 -10.42 -3.00
C CYS A 49 2.93 -10.13 -4.49
N PHE A 50 4.06 -10.53 -5.10
CA PHE A 50 4.23 -10.55 -6.55
C PHE A 50 4.12 -11.99 -7.07
N LEU A 51 3.14 -12.25 -7.93
CA LEU A 51 2.99 -13.53 -8.61
C LEU A 51 3.67 -13.47 -9.98
N LYS A 52 4.71 -14.29 -10.19
CA LYS A 52 5.48 -14.33 -11.45
C LYS A 52 4.65 -14.57 -12.71
N LYS A 53 3.48 -15.22 -12.61
CA LYS A 53 2.64 -15.60 -13.77
C LYS A 53 1.90 -14.43 -14.42
N ASP A 54 1.63 -13.34 -13.71
CA ASP A 54 0.81 -12.22 -14.21
C ASP A 54 1.46 -10.85 -13.92
N ASP A 55 2.59 -10.83 -13.21
CA ASP A 55 3.27 -9.62 -12.71
C ASP A 55 2.34 -8.67 -11.91
N ARG A 56 1.21 -9.21 -11.46
CA ARG A 56 0.20 -8.44 -10.71
C ARG A 56 0.58 -8.38 -9.24
N LEU A 57 0.49 -7.17 -8.73
CA LEU A 57 0.58 -6.88 -7.31
C LEU A 57 -0.69 -7.35 -6.59
N ARG A 58 -0.53 -8.19 -5.58
CA ARG A 58 -1.61 -8.57 -4.66
C ARG A 58 -1.33 -8.07 -3.27
N ILE A 59 -2.40 -7.67 -2.58
CA ILE A 59 -2.37 -7.27 -1.18
C ILE A 59 -3.12 -8.33 -0.39
N HIS A 60 -2.61 -8.71 0.77
CA HIS A 60 -3.34 -9.54 1.73
C HIS A 60 -3.30 -8.87 3.09
N ILE A 61 -4.43 -8.86 3.78
CA ILE A 61 -4.51 -8.47 5.19
C ILE A 61 -4.84 -9.76 5.94
N CYS A 62 -4.00 -10.12 6.91
CA CYS A 62 -4.21 -11.32 7.70
C CYS A 62 -4.21 -11.01 9.20
N ASN A 63 -4.96 -11.82 9.94
CA ASN A 63 -4.84 -11.94 11.38
C ASN A 63 -4.11 -13.26 11.67
N PRO A 64 -2.81 -13.23 12.00
CA PRO A 64 -2.03 -14.45 12.23
C PRO A 64 -2.55 -15.28 13.42
N SER A 65 -3.19 -14.64 14.39
CA SER A 65 -3.72 -15.29 15.60
C SER A 65 -4.99 -16.08 15.32
N THR A 66 -5.87 -15.57 14.45
CA THR A 66 -7.10 -16.28 14.04
C THR A 66 -6.92 -17.11 12.76
N ARG A 67 -5.78 -16.95 12.07
CA ARG A 67 -5.46 -17.57 10.76
C ARG A 67 -6.41 -17.12 9.64
N GLU A 68 -7.06 -15.99 9.81
CA GLU A 68 -7.92 -15.39 8.79
C GLU A 68 -7.08 -14.56 7.81
N ILE A 69 -7.40 -14.70 6.53
CA ILE A 69 -6.73 -13.98 5.44
C ILE A 69 -7.80 -13.37 4.55
N MET A 70 -7.65 -12.08 4.26
CA MET A 70 -8.49 -11.35 3.34
C MET A 70 -7.63 -10.76 2.22
N GLU A 71 -8.06 -10.96 0.97
CA GLU A 71 -7.49 -10.32 -0.20
C GLU A 71 -8.45 -9.20 -0.66
N PRO A 72 -8.04 -7.92 -0.58
CA PRO A 72 -8.81 -6.83 -1.17
C PRO A 72 -9.04 -7.06 -2.67
N PRO A 73 -10.12 -6.50 -3.25
CA PRO A 73 -10.31 -6.50 -4.69
C PRO A 73 -9.08 -5.93 -5.40
N GLN A 74 -8.83 -6.37 -6.62
CA GLN A 74 -7.67 -5.87 -7.38
C GLN A 74 -7.78 -4.36 -7.55
N CYS A 75 -6.71 -3.65 -7.17
CA CYS A 75 -6.59 -2.23 -7.41
C CYS A 75 -6.56 -1.94 -8.92
N HIS A 76 -7.17 -0.83 -9.33
CA HIS A 76 -7.21 -0.41 -10.73
C HIS A 76 -5.86 0.19 -11.13
N HIS A 77 -4.88 -0.65 -11.46
CA HIS A 77 -3.62 -0.22 -12.06
C HIS A 77 -3.62 -0.50 -13.55
N ASN A 78 -3.14 0.47 -14.32
CA ASN A 78 -2.74 0.24 -15.69
C ASN A 78 -1.38 -0.48 -15.70
N ARG A 79 -1.11 -1.31 -16.70
CA ARG A 79 0.19 -2.00 -16.86
C ARG A 79 1.38 -1.03 -16.93
N ASN A 80 1.12 0.21 -17.34
CA ASN A 80 2.14 1.24 -17.48
C ASN A 80 2.38 2.05 -16.19
N ASP A 81 1.63 1.79 -15.12
CA ASP A 81 1.80 2.47 -13.84
C ASP A 81 3.06 1.95 -13.11
N LEU A 82 3.85 2.88 -12.57
CA LEU A 82 5.03 2.57 -11.76
C LEU A 82 4.70 2.78 -10.28
N PHE A 83 4.78 1.70 -9.51
CA PHE A 83 4.54 1.72 -8.07
C PHE A 83 5.67 2.46 -7.34
N VAL A 84 5.28 3.37 -6.44
CA VAL A 84 6.20 4.16 -5.61
C VAL A 84 6.20 3.62 -4.18
N ALA A 85 5.02 3.49 -3.58
CA ALA A 85 4.90 3.15 -2.18
C ALA A 85 3.59 2.44 -1.87
N THR A 86 3.59 1.72 -0.75
CA THR A 86 2.38 1.13 -0.18
C THR A 86 2.41 1.31 1.33
N GLY A 87 1.28 1.72 1.90
CA GLY A 87 1.11 1.89 3.34
C GLY A 87 -0.12 1.13 3.83
N PHE A 88 -0.10 0.75 5.10
CA PHE A 88 -1.24 0.14 5.80
C PHE A 88 -1.37 0.78 7.17
N GLY A 89 -2.60 1.05 7.60
CA GLY A 89 -2.85 1.62 8.91
C GLY A 89 -4.33 1.76 9.23
N PHE A 90 -4.60 2.26 10.43
CA PHE A 90 -5.94 2.51 10.94
C PHE A 90 -6.25 4.01 10.94
N CYS A 91 -7.42 4.36 10.44
CA CYS A 91 -7.92 5.74 10.42
C CYS A 91 -8.92 5.93 11.55
N HIS A 92 -8.53 6.56 12.65
CA HIS A 92 -9.43 6.83 13.77
C HIS A 92 -10.65 7.66 13.37
N LYS A 93 -10.49 8.67 12.50
CA LYS A 93 -11.59 9.54 12.04
C LYS A 93 -12.71 8.79 11.33
N SER A 94 -12.36 7.77 10.55
CA SER A 94 -13.35 6.95 9.83
C SER A 94 -13.57 5.59 10.47
N ASN A 95 -12.93 5.31 11.61
CA ASN A 95 -12.92 4.01 12.29
C ASN A 95 -12.69 2.84 11.32
N ASP A 96 -11.64 2.92 10.50
CA ASP A 96 -11.46 2.04 9.34
C ASP A 96 -9.99 1.74 9.07
N TYR A 97 -9.68 0.49 8.75
CA TYR A 97 -8.37 0.10 8.25
C TYR A 97 -8.26 0.47 6.77
N LYS A 98 -7.12 1.04 6.38
CA LYS A 98 -6.88 1.46 5.00
C LYS A 98 -5.54 1.00 4.49
N VAL A 99 -5.52 0.71 3.19
CA VAL A 99 -4.28 0.50 2.43
C VAL A 99 -4.13 1.65 1.46
N VAL A 100 -2.97 2.30 1.45
CA VAL A 100 -2.66 3.38 0.51
C VAL A 100 -1.66 2.85 -0.50
N GLN A 101 -1.92 3.09 -1.78
CA GLN A 101 -1.00 2.82 -2.88
C GLN A 101 -0.71 4.12 -3.63
N ILE A 102 0.58 4.37 -3.88
CA ILE A 102 1.06 5.52 -4.64
C ILE A 102 1.76 5.00 -5.88
N SER A 103 1.37 5.49 -7.05
CA SER A 103 1.97 5.18 -8.33
C SER A 103 2.07 6.42 -9.23
N TYR A 104 2.86 6.36 -10.30
CA TYR A 104 2.87 7.36 -11.37
C TYR A 104 2.61 6.72 -12.71
N ARG A 105 1.90 7.43 -13.58
CA ARG A 105 1.63 6.99 -14.95
C ARG A 105 2.82 7.31 -15.85
N ARG A 106 3.44 6.30 -16.47
CA ARG A 106 4.52 6.51 -17.44
C ARG A 106 4.08 7.26 -18.69
N ASP A 107 2.86 7.01 -19.16
CA ASP A 107 2.40 7.49 -20.47
C ASP A 107 1.96 8.97 -20.48
N SER A 108 2.06 9.67 -19.34
CA SER A 108 1.68 11.08 -19.26
C SER A 108 2.94 11.96 -19.24
N PRO A 109 3.04 12.97 -20.13
CA PRO A 109 4.16 13.92 -20.12
C PRO A 109 4.26 14.74 -18.82
N SER A 110 3.27 14.64 -17.95
CA SER A 110 3.22 15.30 -16.62
C SER A 110 3.37 14.34 -15.44
N SER A 111 3.72 13.06 -15.67
CA SER A 111 3.92 12.00 -14.66
C SER A 111 3.01 12.14 -13.45
N LYS A 112 1.69 12.18 -13.67
CA LYS A 112 0.72 12.43 -12.61
C LYS A 112 0.80 11.34 -11.55
N VAL A 113 1.03 11.75 -10.30
CA VAL A 113 0.95 10.87 -9.14
C VAL A 113 -0.51 10.46 -8.95
N GLN A 114 -0.74 9.15 -8.88
CA GLN A 114 -2.02 8.55 -8.54
C GLN A 114 -1.92 8.00 -7.12
N VAL A 115 -2.89 8.38 -6.28
CA VAL A 115 -3.05 7.82 -4.95
C VAL A 115 -4.35 7.06 -4.90
N GLN A 116 -4.28 5.78 -4.52
CA GLN A 116 -5.43 4.93 -4.31
C GLN A 116 -5.49 4.51 -2.84
N VAL A 117 -6.70 4.56 -2.27
CA VAL A 117 -6.95 4.20 -0.88
C VAL A 117 -8.02 3.12 -0.85
N TYR A 118 -7.65 1.96 -0.36
CA TYR A 118 -8.58 0.89 0.00
C TYR A 118 -9.18 1.20 1.37
N SER A 119 -10.48 0.99 1.50
CA SER A 119 -11.20 1.00 2.78
C SER A 119 -11.66 -0.42 3.08
N LEU A 120 -11.32 -0.92 4.28
CA LEU A 120 -11.77 -2.24 4.72
C LEU A 120 -13.30 -2.25 4.88
N ASN A 121 -13.85 -1.23 5.54
CA ASN A 121 -15.29 -1.10 5.78
C ASN A 121 -16.10 -1.04 4.47
N MET A 122 -15.60 -0.35 3.45
CA MET A 122 -16.28 -0.25 2.15
C MET A 122 -15.90 -1.37 1.17
N ASN A 123 -14.95 -2.23 1.54
CA ASN A 123 -14.34 -3.24 0.68
C ASN A 123 -14.06 -2.76 -0.76
N SER A 124 -13.53 -1.55 -0.91
CA SER A 124 -13.33 -0.92 -2.23
C SER A 124 -12.18 0.07 -2.24
N TRP A 125 -11.61 0.27 -3.43
CA TRP A 125 -10.58 1.26 -3.69
C TRP A 125 -11.21 2.57 -4.15
N LYS A 126 -10.69 3.68 -3.63
CA LYS A 126 -10.99 5.03 -4.12
C LYS A 126 -9.72 5.69 -4.63
N THR A 127 -9.79 6.30 -5.81
CA THR A 127 -8.69 7.12 -6.32
C THR A 127 -8.84 8.54 -5.79
N ILE A 128 -7.80 9.05 -5.14
CA ILE A 128 -7.70 10.44 -4.73
C ILE A 128 -7.03 11.21 -5.87
N LYS A 129 -7.75 12.19 -6.43
CA LYS A 129 -7.16 13.14 -7.36
C LYS A 129 -6.40 14.16 -6.53
N MET A 130 -5.08 14.23 -6.71
CA MET A 130 -4.32 15.36 -6.21
C MET A 130 -4.60 16.53 -7.14
N GLU A 131 -5.36 17.51 -6.64
CA GLU A 131 -5.41 18.81 -7.28
C GLU A 131 -4.01 19.44 -7.19
N ASN A 132 -3.57 20.02 -8.30
CA ASN A 132 -2.22 20.48 -8.46
C ASN A 132 -1.84 21.48 -7.34
N PRO A 133 -0.81 21.20 -6.53
CA PRO A 133 -0.37 22.12 -5.49
C PRO A 133 -0.07 23.54 -6.00
N SER A 134 0.32 23.72 -7.26
CA SER A 134 0.57 25.07 -7.77
C SER A 134 -0.68 25.93 -8.00
N LEU A 135 -1.90 25.37 -7.89
CA LEU A 135 -3.15 26.16 -7.96
C LEU A 135 -3.50 26.84 -6.63
N TRP A 136 -3.10 26.29 -5.48
CA TRP A 136 -3.29 26.96 -4.18
C TRP A 136 -2.29 28.11 -3.96
N ALA A 137 -1.13 28.04 -4.61
CA ALA A 137 -0.13 29.11 -4.56
C ALA A 137 -0.49 30.32 -5.44
N LEU A 138 -1.57 30.25 -6.23
CA LEU A 138 -2.05 31.29 -7.14
C LEU A 138 -3.47 31.77 -6.83
N SER A 139 -4.05 31.34 -5.70
CA SER A 139 -5.34 31.87 -5.26
C SER A 139 -5.11 33.21 -4.54
N PRO A 140 -5.70 34.33 -5.00
CA PRO A 140 -5.49 35.67 -4.43
C PRO A 140 -6.08 35.83 -3.03
#